data_AF-X1MFN5-F1
#
_entry.id   AF-X1MFN5-F1
#
_cell.length_a   1.000
_cell.length_b   1.000
_cell.length_c   1.000
_cell.angle_alpha   90.00
_cell.angle_beta   90.00
_cell.angle_gamma   90.00
#
_symmetry.space_group_name_H-M   'P 1'
#
loop_
_entity.id
_entity.type
_entity.pdbx_description
1 polymer ?
#
loop_
_entity_poly.entity_id
_entity_poly.type
_entity_poly.pdbx_seq_one_letter_code
_entity_poly.pdbx_strand_id
1 'polypeptide(L)'
;PLLEYILDKDTASLIFSKFDFKIFFVGHSHLAGCFSFNENNNQVDYMNFSNGGCIEISKNKRYIINCGSVGQPRDGNPQASYGIYDLEYNAVNIYRVSYPVNLTKSKIINAGLPRSLADRLSYGR
;
A
#
# COMPACT_ATOMS: atom_id res chain seq x y z
N PRO A 1 16.83 -8.18 -5.18
CA PRO A 1 16.90 -7.05 -4.23
C PRO A 1 15.72 -7.11 -3.24
N LEU A 2 15.97 -7.60 -2.03
CA LEU A 2 14.98 -7.72 -0.94
C LEU A 2 14.76 -6.41 -0.16
N LEU A 3 15.43 -5.32 -0.57
CA LEU A 3 15.51 -4.04 0.16
C LEU A 3 15.00 -2.83 -0.65
N GLU A 4 14.46 -3.04 -1.85
CA GLU A 4 13.98 -1.94 -2.69
C GLU A 4 12.46 -1.82 -2.64
N TYR A 5 11.97 -0.58 -2.59
CA TYR A 5 10.55 -0.29 -2.73
C TYR A 5 10.06 -0.70 -4.13
N ILE A 6 8.91 -1.35 -4.20
CA ILE A 6 8.22 -1.63 -5.47
C ILE A 6 7.37 -0.40 -5.81
N LEU A 7 7.93 0.53 -6.59
CA LEU A 7 7.31 1.83 -6.88
C LEU A 7 6.86 1.99 -8.33
N ASP A 8 7.41 1.19 -9.24
CA ASP A 8 7.20 1.32 -10.67
C ASP A 8 6.88 -0.02 -11.34
N LYS A 9 6.37 0.05 -12.56
CA LYS A 9 5.94 -1.11 -13.33
C LYS A 9 7.11 -2.00 -13.76
N ASP A 10 8.32 -1.46 -13.92
CA ASP A 10 9.48 -2.23 -14.38
C ASP A 10 9.98 -3.15 -13.26
N THR A 11 10.09 -2.61 -12.04
CA THR A 11 10.39 -3.39 -10.83
C THR A 11 9.33 -4.46 -10.60
N ALA A 12 8.05 -4.13 -10.72
CA ALA A 12 6.97 -5.10 -10.59
C ALA A 12 7.04 -6.20 -11.67
N SER A 13 7.29 -5.83 -12.93
CA SER A 13 7.46 -6.77 -14.05
C SER A 13 8.61 -7.75 -13.82
N LEU A 14 9.73 -7.27 -13.27
CA LEU A 14 10.85 -8.12 -12.91
C LEU A 14 10.49 -9.14 -11.82
N ILE A 15 9.65 -8.75 -10.86
CA ILE A 15 9.17 -9.66 -9.80
C ILE A 15 8.21 -10.69 -10.39
N PHE A 16 7.25 -10.28 -11.21
CA PHE A 16 6.31 -11.20 -11.87
C PHE A 16 7.00 -12.20 -12.79
N SER A 17 8.11 -11.83 -13.45
CA SER A 17 8.85 -12.76 -14.31
C SER A 17 9.74 -13.75 -13.54
N LYS A 18 10.18 -13.40 -12.32
CA LYS A 18 11.07 -14.24 -11.51
C LYS A 18 10.35 -15.20 -10.57
N PHE A 19 9.15 -14.85 -10.13
CA PHE A 19 8.42 -15.62 -9.13
C PHE A 19 7.04 -15.98 -9.64
N ASP A 20 6.58 -17.15 -9.25
CA ASP A 20 5.22 -17.60 -9.50
C ASP A 20 4.40 -17.49 -8.21
N PHE A 21 3.41 -16.60 -8.21
CA PHE A 21 2.51 -16.36 -7.09
C PHE A 21 1.20 -15.77 -7.59
N LYS A 22 0.11 -16.05 -6.87
CA LYS A 22 -1.18 -15.42 -7.18
C LYS A 22 -1.29 -14.01 -6.61
N ILE A 23 -0.96 -13.87 -5.33
CA ILE A 23 -0.98 -12.62 -4.57
C ILE A 23 0.32 -12.53 -3.79
N PHE A 24 0.95 -11.36 -3.81
CA PHE A 24 2.11 -11.04 -3.00
C PHE A 24 1.85 -9.74 -2.24
N PHE A 25 1.61 -9.86 -0.93
CA PHE A 25 1.46 -8.71 -0.05
C PHE A 25 2.81 -8.10 0.29
N VAL A 26 2.91 -6.78 0.15
CA VAL A 26 4.12 -6.02 0.45
C VAL A 26 3.77 -4.79 1.29
N GLY A 27 4.79 -4.21 1.92
CA GLY A 27 4.67 -3.00 2.70
C GLY A 27 5.84 -2.05 2.42
N HIS A 28 6.44 -1.51 3.49
CA HIS A 28 7.63 -0.66 3.47
C HIS A 28 7.43 0.74 2.84
N SER A 29 6.87 0.86 1.63
CA SER A 29 6.71 2.15 0.94
C SER A 29 5.69 3.08 1.59
N HIS A 30 4.73 2.51 2.33
CA HIS A 30 3.58 3.19 2.91
C HIS A 30 2.62 3.81 1.88
N LEU A 31 2.67 3.33 0.63
CA LEU A 31 1.78 3.75 -0.46
C LEU A 31 0.76 2.64 -0.70
N ALA A 32 -0.54 2.90 -0.50
CA ALA A 32 -1.52 1.87 -0.84
C ALA A 32 -1.75 1.83 -2.35
N GLY A 33 -1.60 0.64 -2.92
CA GLY A 33 -1.60 0.45 -4.35
C GLY A 33 -1.49 -1.02 -4.72
N CYS A 34 -1.74 -1.32 -5.98
CA CYS A 34 -1.65 -2.66 -6.50
C CYS A 34 -1.02 -2.64 -7.88
N PHE A 35 0.01 -3.47 -8.07
CA PHE A 35 0.42 -3.87 -9.41
C PHE A 35 -0.31 -5.15 -9.79
N SER A 36 -0.90 -5.18 -10.99
CA SER A 36 -1.53 -6.39 -11.53
C SER A 36 -0.87 -6.77 -12.84
N PHE A 37 -0.46 -8.03 -12.97
CA PHE A 37 0.05 -8.61 -14.20
C PHE A 37 -1.03 -9.44 -14.87
N ASN A 38 -1.33 -9.16 -16.13
CA ASN A 38 -2.27 -9.91 -16.94
C ASN A 38 -1.53 -10.94 -17.80
N GLU A 39 -1.82 -12.22 -17.58
CA GLU A 39 -1.11 -13.33 -18.23
C GLU A 39 -1.49 -13.49 -19.71
N ASN A 40 -2.66 -12.98 -20.12
CA ASN A 40 -3.11 -13.10 -21.51
C ASN A 40 -2.33 -12.20 -22.47
N ASN A 41 -1.80 -11.07 -21.98
CA ASN A 41 -1.13 -10.06 -22.80
C ASN A 41 0.22 -9.59 -22.23
N ASN A 42 0.70 -10.23 -21.16
CA ASN A 42 1.94 -9.90 -20.45
C ASN A 42 2.06 -8.43 -20.02
N GLN A 43 0.93 -7.78 -19.68
CA GLN A 43 0.89 -6.37 -19.30
C GLN A 43 0.89 -6.20 -17.77
N VAL A 44 1.66 -5.22 -17.29
CA VAL A 44 1.62 -4.76 -15.89
C VAL A 44 0.85 -3.44 -15.80
N ASP A 45 -0.16 -3.41 -14.94
CA ASP A 45 -0.93 -2.22 -14.59
C ASP A 45 -0.73 -1.84 -13.13
N TYR A 46 -0.96 -0.56 -12.83
CA TYR A 46 -0.93 -0.04 -11.47
C TYR A 46 -2.27 0.62 -11.13
N MET A 47 -2.81 0.27 -9.97
CA MET A 47 -4.03 0.86 -9.41
C MET A 47 -3.66 1.55 -8.10
N ASN A 48 -4.03 2.82 -7.99
CA ASN A 48 -3.81 3.63 -6.80
C ASN A 48 -4.97 3.45 -5.80
N PHE A 49 -4.65 3.19 -4.52
CA PHE A 49 -5.62 3.04 -3.44
C PHE A 49 -5.39 4.03 -2.29
N SER A 50 -4.90 5.23 -2.59
CA SER A 50 -4.71 6.32 -1.61
C SER A 50 -6.00 6.71 -0.88
N ASN A 51 -7.15 6.49 -1.52
CA ASN A 51 -8.49 6.73 -0.95
C ASN A 51 -9.24 5.45 -0.57
N GLY A 52 -8.54 4.31 -0.48
CA GLY A 52 -9.15 2.99 -0.30
C GLY A 52 -9.76 2.45 -1.60
N GLY A 53 -10.33 1.24 -1.53
CA GLY A 53 -10.97 0.56 -2.66
C GLY A 53 -10.95 -0.95 -2.55
N CYS A 54 -11.41 -1.63 -3.61
CA CYS A 54 -11.47 -3.09 -3.67
C CYS A 54 -10.65 -3.61 -4.86
N ILE A 55 -9.92 -4.70 -4.65
CA ILE A 55 -9.15 -5.42 -5.65
C ILE A 55 -9.76 -6.81 -5.80
N GLU A 56 -10.49 -7.04 -6.88
CA GLU A 56 -11.01 -8.36 -7.22
C GLU A 56 -9.91 -9.25 -7.80
N ILE A 57 -9.71 -10.43 -7.22
CA ILE A 57 -8.64 -11.35 -7.62
C ILE A 57 -9.15 -12.26 -8.74
N SER A 58 -8.81 -11.88 -9.97
CA SER A 58 -9.17 -12.59 -11.21
C SER A 58 -8.25 -13.78 -11.47
N LYS A 59 -8.76 -14.86 -12.09
CA LYS A 59 -7.99 -16.07 -12.40
C LYS A 59 -6.80 -15.85 -13.34
N ASN A 60 -6.89 -14.91 -14.30
CA ASN A 60 -5.87 -14.67 -15.32
C ASN A 60 -4.89 -13.53 -14.97
N LYS A 61 -4.87 -13.10 -13.69
CA LYS A 61 -4.01 -12.02 -13.22
C LYS A 61 -3.23 -12.41 -11.97
N ARG A 62 -2.03 -11.87 -11.81
CA ARG A 62 -1.22 -11.97 -10.59
C ARG A 62 -1.08 -10.58 -9.96
N TYR A 63 -0.99 -10.51 -8.64
CA TYR A 63 -1.13 -9.25 -7.91
C TYR A 63 0.01 -9.03 -6.92
N ILE A 64 0.63 -7.85 -6.93
CA ILE A 64 1.49 -7.34 -5.86
C ILE A 64 0.71 -6.22 -5.17
N ILE A 65 0.34 -6.42 -3.91
CA ILE A 65 -0.59 -5.55 -3.19
C ILE A 65 0.12 -4.90 -2.01
N ASN A 66 0.09 -3.57 -1.96
CA ASN A 66 0.52 -2.80 -0.81
C ASN A 66 -0.71 -2.19 -0.12
N CYS A 67 -0.89 -2.50 1.16
CA CYS A 67 -2.03 -2.01 1.93
C CYS A 67 -1.81 -0.62 2.54
N GLY A 68 -0.70 0.06 2.21
CA GLY A 68 -0.33 1.34 2.78
C GLY A 68 0.30 1.19 4.17
N SER A 69 0.04 2.15 5.04
CA SER A 69 0.58 2.16 6.40
C SER A 69 -0.46 2.62 7.41
N VAL A 70 -0.51 1.91 8.54
CA VAL A 70 -1.38 2.26 9.66
C VAL A 70 -0.86 3.52 10.36
N GLY A 71 0.46 3.60 10.60
CA GLY A 71 1.05 4.63 11.47
C GLY A 71 1.61 5.84 10.74
N GLN A 72 2.02 5.69 9.48
CA GLN A 72 2.63 6.79 8.72
C GLN A 72 2.37 6.63 7.20
N PRO A 73 1.13 6.82 6.72
CA PRO A 73 0.85 6.86 5.28
C PRO A 73 1.76 7.85 4.54
N ARG A 74 2.16 7.55 3.30
CA ARG A 74 3.05 8.42 2.48
C ARG A 74 2.47 8.80 1.12
N ASP A 75 1.18 8.56 0.91
CA ASP A 75 0.47 8.73 -0.36
C ASP A 75 -0.39 10.00 -0.40
N GLY A 76 -0.17 10.95 0.51
CA GLY A 76 -0.90 12.22 0.55
C GLY A 76 -2.24 12.14 1.29
N ASN A 77 -2.68 10.94 1.71
CA ASN A 77 -3.85 10.77 2.58
C ASN A 77 -3.39 10.56 4.04
N PRO A 78 -3.74 11.45 4.99
CA PRO A 78 -3.33 11.32 6.38
C PRO A 78 -4.04 10.19 7.14
N GLN A 79 -5.10 9.59 6.59
CA GLN A 79 -5.83 8.49 7.22
C GLN A 79 -4.98 7.21 7.27
N ALA A 80 -5.08 6.48 8.38
CA ALA A 80 -4.45 5.17 8.54
C ALA A 80 -4.97 4.21 7.46
N SER A 81 -4.09 3.36 6.93
CA SER A 81 -4.45 2.39 5.88
C SER A 81 -4.11 0.96 6.27
N TYR A 82 -5.01 0.05 5.94
CA TYR A 82 -4.85 -1.39 6.07
C TYR A 82 -5.71 -2.13 5.03
N GLY A 83 -5.43 -3.42 4.84
CA GLY A 83 -6.19 -4.27 3.93
C GLY A 83 -6.85 -5.44 4.64
N ILE A 84 -7.99 -5.89 4.13
CA ILE A 84 -8.62 -7.16 4.49
C ILE A 84 -8.69 -8.00 3.22
N TYR A 85 -8.08 -9.19 3.26
CA TYR A 85 -8.26 -10.18 2.22
C TYR A 85 -9.43 -11.09 2.58
N ASP A 86 -10.51 -10.99 1.80
CA ASP A 86 -11.68 -11.83 1.91
C ASP A 86 -11.50 -13.07 1.03
N LEU A 87 -11.41 -14.25 1.65
CA LEU A 87 -11.21 -15.52 0.97
C LEU A 87 -12.48 -16.04 0.30
N GLU A 88 -13.66 -15.66 0.79
CA GLU A 88 -14.94 -16.11 0.24
C GLU A 88 -15.24 -15.36 -1.06
N TYR A 89 -15.08 -14.04 -1.05
CA TYR A 89 -15.29 -13.20 -2.23
C TYR A 89 -14.03 -13.08 -3.11
N ASN A 90 -12.91 -13.65 -2.67
CA ASN A 90 -11.60 -13.59 -3.32
C ASN A 90 -11.23 -12.15 -3.72
N ALA A 91 -11.31 -11.24 -2.75
CA ALA A 91 -11.11 -9.81 -2.96
C ALA A 91 -10.31 -9.19 -1.82
N VAL A 92 -9.45 -8.22 -2.13
CA VAL A 92 -8.73 -7.44 -1.12
C VAL A 92 -9.33 -6.05 -1.04
N ASN A 93 -9.86 -5.71 0.14
CA ASN A 93 -10.40 -4.39 0.43
C ASN A 93 -9.35 -3.55 1.17
N ILE A 94 -9.02 -2.37 0.62
CA ILE A 94 -8.15 -1.38 1.26
C ILE A 94 -9.03 -0.35 1.96
N TYR A 95 -8.85 -0.24 3.26
CA TYR A 95 -9.58 0.70 4.12
C TYR A 95 -8.74 1.91 4.47
N ARG A 96 -9.44 3.03 4.67
CA ARG A 96 -8.90 4.27 5.21
C ARG A 96 -9.70 4.69 6.43
N VAL A 97 -9.01 4.91 7.54
CA VAL A 97 -9.65 5.23 8.81
C VAL A 97 -9.04 6.49 9.40
N SER A 98 -9.92 7.46 9.68
CA SER A 98 -9.55 8.66 10.41
C SER A 98 -9.12 8.31 11.83
N TYR A 99 -8.06 8.96 12.31
CA TYR A 99 -7.61 8.85 13.69
C TYR A 99 -7.26 10.24 14.24
N PRO A 100 -7.07 10.39 15.56
CA PRO A 100 -6.72 11.67 16.18
C PRO A 100 -5.29 12.13 15.83
N VAL A 101 -5.03 12.56 14.59
CA VAL A 101 -3.69 12.95 14.08
C VAL A 101 -3.04 13.97 15.01
N ASN A 102 -3.77 15.00 15.42
CA ASN A 102 -3.25 16.05 16.30
C ASN A 102 -2.82 15.51 17.67
N LEU A 103 -3.54 14.54 18.23
CA LEU A 103 -3.15 13.90 19.49
C LEU A 103 -1.85 13.12 19.32
N THR A 104 -1.71 12.36 18.22
CA THR A 104 -0.47 11.63 17.91
C THR A 104 0.71 12.59 17.70
N LYS A 105 0.49 13.72 17.01
CA LYS A 105 1.50 14.78 16.85
C LYS A 105 1.98 15.34 18.18
N SER A 106 1.05 15.68 19.08
CA SER A 106 1.38 16.18 20.41
C SER A 106 2.19 15.16 21.21
N LYS A 107 1.86 13.87 21.12
CA LYS A 107 2.64 12.79 21.77
C LYS A 107 4.08 12.73 21.24
N ILE A 108 4.29 12.84 19.94
CA ILE A 108 5.63 12.86 19.32
C ILE A 108 6.44 14.05 19.84
N ILE A 109 5.86 15.25 19.85
CA ILE A 109 6.54 16.47 20.30
C ILE A 109 6.86 16.39 21.79
N ASN A 110 5.91 15.95 22.62
CA ASN A 110 6.09 15.83 24.07
C ASN A 110 7.13 14.76 24.45
N ALA A 111 7.35 13.77 23.58
CA ALA A 111 8.42 12.79 23.74
C ALA A 111 9.81 13.33 23.34
N GLY A 112 9.93 14.60 22.94
CA GLY A 112 11.20 15.22 22.51
C GLY A 112 11.66 14.82 21.11
N LEU A 113 10.79 14.19 20.31
CA LEU A 113 11.14 13.77 18.95
C LEU A 113 11.09 14.95 17.96
N PRO A 114 11.83 14.88 16.83
CA PRO A 114 11.85 15.95 15.84
C PRO A 114 10.45 16.32 15.35
N ARG A 115 10.12 17.62 15.34
CA ARG A 115 8.80 18.13 14.94
C ARG A 115 8.40 17.70 13.52
N SER A 116 9.37 17.51 12.63
CA SER A 116 9.14 17.02 11.27
C SER A 116 8.52 15.61 11.21
N LEU A 117 8.70 14.77 12.24
CA LEU A 117 8.03 13.46 12.35
C LEU A 117 6.55 13.61 12.72
N ALA A 118 6.20 14.64 13.49
CA ALA A 118 4.81 14.95 13.80
C ALA A 118 4.12 15.59 12.58
N ASP A 119 4.74 16.61 11.99
CA ASP A 119 4.08 17.42 10.95
C ASP A 119 3.71 16.63 9.70
N ARG A 120 4.54 15.67 9.30
CA ARG A 120 4.27 14.82 8.14
C ARG A 120 3.00 13.98 8.26
N LEU A 121 2.54 13.65 9.47
CA LEU A 121 1.31 12.89 9.69
C LEU A 121 0.08 13.65 9.18
N SER A 122 0.07 14.98 9.27
CA SER A 122 -1.04 15.82 8.79
C SER A 122 -1.20 15.79 7.27
N TYR A 123 -0.14 15.41 6.55
CA TYR A 123 -0.09 15.46 5.09
C TYR A 123 0.01 14.08 4.45
N GLY A 124 0.07 13.00 5.24
CA GLY A 124 0.34 11.65 4.74
C GLY A 124 1.70 11.56 4.05
N ARG A 125 2.79 11.89 4.77
CA ARG A 125 4.19 11.86 4.29
C ARG A 125 5.16 11.19 5.29
#